data_AF-A0A6J2JY88-F1
#
_entry.id   AF-A0A6J2JY88-F1
#
_cell.length_a   1.000
_cell.length_b   1.000
_cell.length_c   1.000
_cell.angle_alpha   90.00
_cell.angle_beta   90.00
_cell.angle_gamma   90.00
#
_symmetry.space_group_name_H-M   'P 1'
#
loop_
_entity.id
_entity.type
_entity.pdbx_description
1 polymer ?
#
loop_
_entity_poly.entity_id
_entity_poly.type
_entity_poly.pdbx_seq_one_letter_code
_entity_poly.pdbx_strand_id
1 'polypeptide(L)'
;MKTLRLVCFLMLLCYVVAKKKTEDHKVKIAVYYESLCPDSKKFITTQLAPVWRDFRGLVKVKMVPYGKSTHDKVDGKWSFICHHGADECYGNKVQACVLKDRNLQDTEKMEIVICLMNQTSPDKSLDTCLTQVDKMSESGKLKRCASSEQGDNLLASYGDKTDAVMRPLAFVPTVIINEKYDKDVETQAFENLKAVVCRVATPQPSICS
;
A
#
# COMPACT_ATOMS: atom_id res chain seq x y z
N MET A 1 41.37 11.24 62.46
CA MET A 1 40.10 11.77 61.92
C MET A 1 40.04 11.49 60.43
N LYS A 2 38.98 10.79 59.99
CA LYS A 2 38.45 10.71 58.60
C LYS A 2 39.34 9.94 57.58
N THR A 3 38.86 9.02 56.74
CA THR A 3 37.53 8.44 56.49
C THR A 3 37.70 7.22 55.58
N LEU A 4 37.00 6.15 55.94
CA LEU A 4 36.42 5.08 55.12
C LEU A 4 36.14 5.46 53.65
N ARG A 5 36.55 4.61 52.68
CA ARG A 5 35.72 4.24 51.51
C ARG A 5 36.06 2.83 51.01
N LEU A 6 35.29 1.88 51.53
CA LEU A 6 34.98 0.60 50.90
C LEU A 6 34.22 0.92 49.59
N VAL A 7 34.81 0.63 48.42
CA VAL A 7 34.05 0.68 47.15
C VAL A 7 33.89 -0.76 46.68
N CYS A 8 32.72 -1.27 47.00
CA CYS A 8 32.14 -2.50 46.51
C CYS A 8 32.15 -2.48 44.97
N PHE A 9 33.00 -3.29 44.34
CA PHE A 9 32.90 -3.59 42.91
C PHE A 9 31.72 -4.54 42.70
N LEU A 10 30.52 -3.97 42.78
CA LEU A 10 29.28 -4.63 42.43
C LEU A 10 29.24 -4.81 40.91
N MET A 11 29.09 -6.08 40.53
CA MET A 11 28.79 -6.58 39.20
C MET A 11 27.89 -5.62 38.40
N LEU A 12 28.45 -5.01 37.36
CA LEU A 12 27.69 -4.55 36.21
C LEU A 12 27.95 -5.55 35.08
N LEU A 13 27.35 -6.73 35.22
CA LEU A 13 27.04 -7.57 34.07
C LEU A 13 26.06 -6.76 33.21
N CYS A 14 26.58 -6.10 32.19
CA CYS A 14 25.78 -5.51 31.12
C CYS A 14 24.99 -6.64 30.47
N TYR A 15 23.78 -6.88 30.97
CA TYR A 15 22.83 -7.81 30.39
C TYR A 15 22.31 -7.17 29.09
N VAL A 16 23.08 -7.32 28.01
CA VAL A 16 22.62 -6.97 26.67
C VAL A 16 21.55 -7.98 26.32
N VAL A 17 20.29 -7.66 26.61
CA VAL A 17 19.15 -8.41 26.09
C VAL A 17 19.16 -8.21 24.58
N ALA A 18 19.71 -9.18 23.85
CA ALA A 18 19.56 -9.24 22.41
C ALA A 18 18.05 -9.30 22.10
N LYS A 19 17.47 -8.20 21.60
CA LYS A 19 16.11 -8.22 21.06
C LYS A 19 16.11 -9.20 19.90
N LYS A 20 15.55 -10.39 20.11
CA LYS A 20 15.29 -11.36 19.04
C LYS A 20 14.43 -10.65 18.00
N LYS A 21 14.99 -10.40 16.82
CA LYS A 21 14.25 -9.86 15.67
C LYS A 21 13.20 -10.91 15.33
N THR A 22 11.94 -10.64 15.67
CA THR A 22 10.83 -11.46 15.23
C THR A 22 10.84 -11.44 13.71
N GLU A 23 11.08 -12.59 13.07
CA GLU A 23 10.91 -12.68 11.63
C GLU A 23 9.46 -12.32 11.29
N ASP A 24 9.30 -11.38 10.36
CA ASP A 24 7.99 -11.03 9.81
C ASP A 24 7.61 -12.12 8.82
N HIS A 25 6.96 -13.18 9.33
CA HIS A 25 6.51 -14.33 8.53
C HIS A 25 5.32 -13.98 7.60
N LYS A 26 4.93 -12.70 7.51
CA LYS A 26 3.83 -12.28 6.64
C LYS A 26 4.25 -12.28 5.20
N VAL A 27 3.39 -12.81 4.33
CA VAL A 27 3.54 -12.68 2.88
C VAL A 27 3.34 -11.21 2.52
N LYS A 28 4.35 -10.59 1.92
CA LYS A 28 4.29 -9.19 1.50
C LYS A 28 3.74 -9.12 0.10
N ILE A 29 2.69 -8.34 -0.11
CA ILE A 29 2.04 -8.14 -1.40
C ILE A 29 2.13 -6.66 -1.72
N ALA A 30 2.70 -6.27 -2.85
CA ALA A 30 2.58 -4.91 -3.37
C ALA A 30 1.79 -4.95 -4.68
N VAL A 31 0.83 -4.03 -4.82
CA VAL A 31 -0.04 -3.93 -5.99
C VAL A 31 0.13 -2.55 -6.61
N TYR A 32 0.60 -2.52 -7.86
CA TYR A 32 0.76 -1.33 -8.69
C TYR A 32 -0.42 -1.26 -9.65
N TYR A 33 -1.22 -0.22 -9.56
CA TYR A 33 -2.54 -0.18 -10.21
C TYR A 33 -2.96 1.23 -10.61
N GLU A 34 -4.01 1.31 -11.42
CA GLU A 34 -4.64 2.57 -11.83
C GLU A 34 -6.09 2.61 -11.38
N SER A 35 -6.57 3.81 -11.02
CA SER A 35 -7.92 3.96 -10.47
C SER A 35 -9.02 3.68 -11.49
N LEU A 36 -8.81 3.95 -12.79
CA LEU A 36 -9.84 3.72 -13.82
C LEU A 36 -9.61 2.45 -14.65
N CYS A 37 -8.49 1.76 -14.50
CA CYS A 37 -8.21 0.50 -15.20
C CYS A 37 -9.19 -0.62 -14.76
N PRO A 38 -9.96 -1.22 -15.68
CA PRO A 38 -10.91 -2.30 -15.36
C PRO A 38 -10.25 -3.52 -14.72
N ASP A 39 -9.07 -3.95 -15.20
CA ASP A 39 -8.35 -5.10 -14.65
C ASP A 39 -7.84 -4.81 -13.23
N SER A 40 -7.39 -3.59 -12.97
CA SER A 40 -7.00 -3.13 -11.63
C SER A 40 -8.18 -3.20 -10.65
N LYS A 41 -9.35 -2.68 -11.07
CA LYS A 41 -10.60 -2.74 -10.29
C LYS A 41 -11.02 -4.17 -10.00
N LYS A 42 -11.05 -5.01 -11.03
CA LYS A 42 -11.42 -6.43 -10.91
C LYS A 42 -10.47 -7.17 -9.98
N PHE A 43 -9.16 -7.03 -10.15
CA PHE A 43 -8.18 -7.71 -9.30
C PHE A 43 -8.31 -7.28 -7.83
N ILE A 44 -8.38 -5.97 -7.57
CA ILE A 44 -8.45 -5.46 -6.20
C ILE A 44 -9.72 -5.95 -5.49
N THR A 45 -10.85 -5.95 -6.19
CA THR A 45 -12.14 -6.33 -5.60
C THR A 45 -12.34 -7.84 -5.49
N THR A 46 -11.85 -8.63 -6.46
CA THR A 46 -12.13 -10.07 -6.55
C THR A 46 -11.00 -10.98 -6.08
N GLN A 47 -9.75 -10.52 -6.13
CA GLN A 47 -8.58 -11.29 -5.70
C GLN A 47 -7.98 -10.74 -4.40
N LEU A 48 -7.64 -9.44 -4.39
CA LEU A 48 -6.92 -8.84 -3.26
C LEU A 48 -7.79 -8.68 -2.01
N ALA A 49 -9.00 -8.12 -2.15
CA ALA A 49 -9.88 -7.87 -1.02
C ALA A 49 -10.19 -9.13 -0.19
N PRO A 50 -10.60 -10.28 -0.77
CA PRO A 50 -10.83 -11.49 0.03
C PRO A 50 -9.53 -12.00 0.67
N VAL A 51 -8.41 -12.03 -0.07
CA VAL A 51 -7.11 -12.44 0.51
C VAL A 51 -6.73 -11.55 1.70
N TRP A 52 -6.83 -10.23 1.56
CA TRP A 52 -6.48 -9.31 2.64
C TRP A 52 -7.38 -9.45 3.88
N ARG A 53 -8.68 -9.70 3.69
CA ARG A 53 -9.64 -9.89 4.79
C ARG A 53 -9.50 -11.25 5.47
N ASP A 54 -9.35 -12.31 4.71
CA ASP A 54 -9.33 -13.69 5.21
C ASP A 54 -7.96 -14.07 5.79
N PHE A 55 -6.88 -13.47 5.28
CA PHE A 55 -5.50 -13.71 5.71
C PHE A 55 -5.00 -12.62 6.67
N ARG A 56 -5.90 -11.99 7.44
CA ARG A 56 -5.53 -10.97 8.42
C ARG A 56 -4.44 -11.49 9.37
N GLY A 57 -3.35 -10.73 9.49
CA GLY A 57 -2.19 -11.12 10.28
C GLY A 57 -1.17 -12.01 9.56
N LEU A 58 -1.51 -12.57 8.41
CA LEU A 58 -0.63 -13.43 7.58
C LEU A 58 -0.11 -12.70 6.34
N VAL A 59 -0.78 -11.63 5.89
CA VAL A 59 -0.33 -10.81 4.77
C VAL A 59 -0.03 -9.38 5.18
N LYS A 60 0.87 -8.74 4.43
CA LYS A 60 1.14 -7.30 4.50
C LYS A 60 1.01 -6.70 3.12
N VAL A 61 -0.01 -5.88 2.91
CA VAL A 61 -0.33 -5.31 1.61
C VAL A 61 0.19 -3.87 1.50
N LYS A 62 0.82 -3.55 0.37
CA LYS A 62 1.20 -2.19 -0.04
C LYS A 62 0.44 -1.84 -1.32
N MET A 63 -0.30 -0.75 -1.29
CA MET A 63 -1.04 -0.23 -2.44
C MET A 63 -0.24 0.90 -3.11
N VAL A 64 -0.11 0.87 -4.44
CA VAL A 64 0.62 1.86 -5.24
C VAL A 64 -0.27 2.37 -6.38
N PRO A 65 -1.10 3.40 -6.13
CA PRO A 65 -1.95 4.02 -7.16
C PRO A 65 -1.10 4.96 -8.04
N TYR A 66 -0.75 4.49 -9.23
CA TYR A 66 -0.01 5.25 -10.25
C TYR A 66 -0.08 4.56 -11.61
N GLY A 67 0.24 3.26 -11.62
CA GLY A 67 0.19 2.39 -12.79
C GLY A 67 1.09 2.83 -13.93
N LYS A 68 0.55 2.93 -15.15
CA LYS A 68 1.31 3.27 -16.37
C LYS A 68 1.38 4.77 -16.65
N SER A 69 1.05 5.59 -15.65
CA SER A 69 1.17 7.04 -15.76
C SER A 69 2.62 7.46 -15.99
N THR A 70 2.84 8.67 -16.51
CA THR A 70 4.14 9.34 -16.50
C THR A 70 4.06 10.62 -15.68
N HIS A 71 5.20 11.08 -15.18
CA HIS A 71 5.28 12.33 -14.44
C HIS A 71 6.61 13.04 -14.68
N ASP A 72 6.55 14.35 -14.84
CA ASP A 72 7.71 15.22 -15.06
C ASP A 72 7.49 16.57 -14.36
N LYS A 73 8.57 17.32 -14.11
CA LYS A 73 8.47 18.70 -13.61
C LYS A 73 8.44 19.68 -14.78
N VAL A 74 7.37 20.47 -14.86
CA VAL A 74 7.21 21.60 -15.79
C VAL A 74 7.08 22.86 -14.96
N ASP A 75 7.98 23.83 -15.17
CA ASP A 75 8.04 25.09 -14.41
C ASP A 75 8.04 24.88 -12.87
N GLY A 76 8.75 23.84 -12.43
CA GLY A 76 8.87 23.48 -11.01
C GLY A 76 7.67 22.74 -10.41
N LYS A 77 6.60 22.51 -11.18
CA LYS A 77 5.39 21.77 -10.75
C LYS A 77 5.31 20.42 -11.42
N TRP A 78 4.71 19.44 -10.74
CA TRP A 78 4.47 18.13 -11.34
C TRP A 78 3.38 18.20 -12.40
N SER A 79 3.64 17.58 -13.55
CA SER A 79 2.68 17.29 -14.60
C SER A 79 2.55 15.77 -14.74
N PHE A 80 1.32 15.29 -14.92
CA PHE A 80 1.02 13.85 -15.02
C PHE A 80 0.28 13.55 -16.31
N ILE A 81 0.65 12.44 -16.97
CA ILE A 81 -0.12 11.85 -18.05
C ILE A 81 -0.54 10.47 -17.58
N CYS A 82 -1.85 10.29 -17.34
CA CYS A 82 -2.42 9.00 -16.96
C CYS A 82 -3.09 8.33 -18.17
N HIS A 83 -3.16 7.01 -18.15
CA HIS A 83 -3.61 6.19 -19.28
C HIS A 83 -5.09 6.45 -19.62
N HIS A 84 -5.93 6.67 -18.61
CA HIS A 84 -7.36 6.98 -18.76
C HIS A 84 -7.66 8.48 -18.50
N GLY A 85 -6.69 9.36 -18.70
CA GLY A 85 -6.86 10.80 -18.65
C GLY A 85 -6.87 11.42 -17.24
N ALA A 86 -7.30 12.68 -17.16
CA ALA A 86 -7.18 13.49 -15.94
C ALA A 86 -7.99 12.96 -14.75
N ASP A 87 -9.16 12.34 -15.00
CA ASP A 87 -10.00 11.75 -13.96
C ASP A 87 -9.27 10.58 -13.27
N GLU A 88 -8.49 9.78 -14.01
CA GLU A 88 -7.64 8.75 -13.42
C GLU A 88 -6.50 9.34 -12.58
N CYS A 89 -5.84 10.40 -13.06
CA CYS A 89 -4.83 11.08 -12.27
C CYS A 89 -5.41 11.59 -10.94
N TYR A 90 -6.60 12.19 -10.97
CA TYR A 90 -7.29 12.64 -9.77
C TYR A 90 -7.69 11.46 -8.87
N GLY A 91 -8.25 10.39 -9.43
CA GLY A 91 -8.57 9.16 -8.68
C GLY A 91 -7.34 8.51 -8.03
N ASN A 92 -6.20 8.48 -8.73
CA ASN A 92 -4.93 8.00 -8.18
C ASN A 92 -4.48 8.89 -7.01
N LYS A 93 -4.58 10.22 -7.15
CA LYS A 93 -4.27 11.18 -6.06
C LYS A 93 -5.19 11.03 -4.85
N VAL A 94 -6.49 10.83 -5.05
CA VAL A 94 -7.44 10.56 -3.95
C VAL A 94 -6.99 9.35 -3.15
N GLN A 95 -6.69 8.23 -3.83
CA GLN A 95 -6.24 7.01 -3.16
C GLN A 95 -4.86 7.18 -2.51
N ALA A 96 -3.94 7.90 -3.15
CA ALA A 96 -2.64 8.25 -2.57
C ALA A 96 -2.79 9.06 -1.27
N CYS A 97 -3.68 10.04 -1.25
CA CYS A 97 -4.01 10.84 -0.07
C CYS A 97 -4.63 10.00 1.05
N VAL A 98 -5.58 9.10 0.74
CA VAL A 98 -6.14 8.15 1.71
C VAL A 98 -5.04 7.31 2.35
N LEU A 99 -4.18 6.69 1.53
CA LEU A 99 -3.11 5.80 1.99
C LEU A 99 -2.08 6.51 2.89
N LYS A 100 -1.90 7.83 2.72
CA LYS A 100 -0.92 8.64 3.44
C LYS A 100 -1.51 9.45 4.59
N ASP A 101 -2.83 9.43 4.75
CA ASP A 101 -3.48 10.13 5.83
C ASP A 101 -3.11 9.54 7.20
N ARG A 102 -2.91 10.40 8.20
CA ARG A 102 -2.50 9.99 9.56
C ARG A 102 -3.67 9.80 10.51
N ASN A 103 -4.87 10.26 10.14
CA ASN A 103 -6.09 10.09 10.96
C ASN A 103 -6.85 8.81 10.60
N LEU A 104 -6.52 8.19 9.46
CA LEU A 104 -7.07 6.90 9.05
C LEU A 104 -6.18 5.75 9.54
N GLN A 105 -6.81 4.73 10.12
CA GLN A 105 -6.16 3.46 10.43
C GLN A 105 -5.86 2.68 9.14
N ASP A 106 -4.89 1.76 9.19
CA ASP A 106 -4.51 0.97 8.02
C ASP A 106 -5.69 0.13 7.48
N THR A 107 -6.56 -0.37 8.36
CA THR A 107 -7.80 -1.06 7.98
C THR A 107 -8.78 -0.13 7.27
N GLU A 108 -9.00 1.08 7.79
CA GLU A 108 -9.88 2.10 7.18
C GLU A 108 -9.36 2.49 5.79
N LYS A 109 -8.05 2.70 5.64
CA LYS A 109 -7.42 3.01 4.35
C LYS A 109 -7.66 1.93 3.32
N MET A 110 -7.43 0.68 3.70
CA MET A 110 -7.63 -0.47 2.81
C MET A 110 -9.10 -0.63 2.42
N GLU A 111 -10.03 -0.53 3.36
CA GLU A 111 -11.47 -0.62 3.06
C GLU A 111 -11.95 0.54 2.18
N ILE A 112 -11.46 1.77 2.40
CA ILE A 112 -11.76 2.91 1.51
C ILE A 112 -11.24 2.66 0.10
N VAL A 113 -9.98 2.19 -0.06
CA VAL A 113 -9.40 1.89 -1.38
C VAL A 113 -10.17 0.76 -2.08
N ILE A 114 -10.50 -0.33 -1.37
CA ILE A 114 -11.31 -1.43 -1.91
C ILE A 114 -12.69 -0.93 -2.35
N CYS A 115 -13.35 -0.10 -1.52
CA CYS A 115 -14.61 0.51 -1.88
C CYS A 115 -14.47 1.36 -3.14
N LEU A 116 -13.47 2.26 -3.21
CA LEU A 116 -13.23 3.14 -4.35
C LEU A 116 -13.03 2.33 -5.64
N MET A 117 -12.22 1.28 -5.59
CA MET A 117 -11.98 0.40 -6.75
C MET A 117 -13.22 -0.41 -7.17
N ASN A 118 -14.23 -0.53 -6.30
CA ASN A 118 -15.53 -1.13 -6.61
C ASN A 118 -16.54 -0.14 -7.20
N GLN A 119 -16.24 1.16 -7.25
CA GLN A 119 -17.15 2.17 -7.79
C GLN A 119 -17.01 2.30 -9.30
N THR A 120 -18.07 2.70 -9.99
CA THR A 120 -17.99 3.05 -11.43
C THR A 120 -17.03 4.20 -11.66
N SER A 121 -17.06 5.22 -10.80
CA SER A 121 -16.24 6.45 -10.87
C SER A 121 -15.45 6.68 -9.56
N PRO A 122 -14.32 5.99 -9.36
CA PRO A 122 -13.49 6.12 -8.14
C PRO A 122 -13.02 7.55 -7.84
N ASP A 123 -12.87 8.38 -8.87
CA ASP A 123 -12.53 9.80 -8.78
C ASP A 123 -13.63 10.65 -8.11
N LYS A 124 -14.89 10.19 -8.15
CA LYS A 124 -16.07 10.93 -7.63
C LYS A 124 -16.67 10.31 -6.36
N SER A 125 -16.25 9.10 -5.98
CA SER A 125 -16.95 8.31 -4.96
C SER A 125 -16.31 8.29 -3.56
N LEU A 126 -15.41 9.22 -3.26
CA LEU A 126 -14.74 9.26 -1.95
C LEU A 126 -15.73 9.35 -0.78
N ASP A 127 -16.76 10.19 -0.88
CA ASP A 127 -17.73 10.39 0.20
C ASP A 127 -18.54 9.13 0.50
N THR A 128 -18.93 8.41 -0.56
CA THR A 128 -19.58 7.10 -0.45
C THR A 128 -18.72 6.13 0.34
N CYS A 129 -17.43 6.04 0.02
CA CYS A 129 -16.52 5.11 0.66
C CYS A 129 -16.10 5.52 2.07
N LEU A 130 -16.03 6.83 2.36
CA LEU A 130 -15.80 7.33 3.71
C LEU A 130 -17.00 7.08 4.63
N THR A 131 -18.22 7.14 4.10
CA THR A 131 -19.44 6.84 4.85
C THR A 131 -19.47 5.38 5.30
N GLN A 132 -18.98 4.45 4.49
CA GLN A 132 -18.94 3.01 4.84
C GLN A 132 -18.03 2.67 6.02
N VAL A 133 -17.10 3.57 6.37
CA VAL A 133 -16.15 3.37 7.47
C VAL A 133 -16.29 4.42 8.58
N ASP A 134 -17.39 5.17 8.60
CA ASP A 134 -17.66 6.26 9.56
C ASP A 134 -16.55 7.33 9.60
N LYS A 135 -16.01 7.72 8.43
CA LYS A 135 -14.96 8.73 8.27
C LYS A 135 -15.35 9.90 7.36
N MET A 136 -16.64 10.20 7.27
CA MET A 136 -17.13 11.28 6.42
C MET A 136 -16.53 12.66 6.77
N SER A 137 -16.15 12.88 8.04
CA SER A 137 -15.42 14.07 8.51
C SER A 137 -14.11 14.33 7.76
N GLU A 138 -13.49 13.28 7.20
CA GLU A 138 -12.20 13.35 6.52
C GLU A 138 -12.32 13.76 5.04
N SER A 139 -13.54 13.80 4.47
CA SER A 139 -13.78 14.06 3.04
C SER A 139 -13.13 15.35 2.56
N GLY A 140 -13.43 16.46 3.23
CA GLY A 140 -12.97 17.78 2.81
C GLY A 140 -11.44 17.89 2.76
N LYS A 141 -10.74 17.33 3.75
CA LYS A 141 -9.27 17.37 3.77
C LYS A 141 -8.64 16.45 2.71
N LEU A 142 -9.24 15.29 2.44
CA LEU A 142 -8.72 14.33 1.47
C LEU A 142 -8.90 14.82 0.03
N LYS A 143 -10.05 15.43 -0.29
CA LYS A 143 -10.28 16.11 -1.57
C LYS A 143 -9.31 17.28 -1.77
N ARG A 144 -9.10 18.10 -0.73
CA ARG A 144 -8.08 19.18 -0.78
C ARG A 144 -6.67 18.64 -1.01
N CYS A 145 -6.30 17.54 -0.34
CA CYS A 145 -5.03 16.87 -0.59
C CYS A 145 -4.89 16.50 -2.07
N ALA A 146 -5.89 15.82 -2.65
CA ALA A 146 -5.84 15.35 -4.03
C ALA A 146 -5.77 16.48 -5.08
N SER A 147 -6.34 17.65 -4.76
CA SER A 147 -6.31 18.85 -5.61
C SER A 147 -5.14 19.81 -5.31
N SER A 148 -4.17 19.41 -4.49
CA SER A 148 -3.05 20.27 -4.09
C SER A 148 -1.69 19.68 -4.47
N GLU A 149 -0.64 20.48 -4.31
CA GLU A 149 0.75 20.05 -4.48
C GLU A 149 1.11 18.85 -3.57
N GLN A 150 0.43 18.70 -2.43
CA GLN A 150 0.58 17.52 -1.59
C GLN A 150 0.17 16.25 -2.36
N GLY A 151 -0.99 16.24 -3.00
CA GLY A 151 -1.46 15.13 -3.82
C GLY A 151 -0.55 14.85 -5.00
N ASP A 152 -0.04 15.90 -5.64
CA ASP A 152 0.92 15.79 -6.74
C ASP A 152 2.24 15.15 -6.27
N ASN A 153 2.83 15.63 -5.18
CA ASN A 153 4.04 15.05 -4.59
C ASN A 153 3.83 13.58 -4.18
N LEU A 154 2.65 13.25 -3.67
CA LEU A 154 2.31 11.87 -3.34
C LEU A 154 2.21 10.97 -4.59
N LEU A 155 1.57 11.44 -5.65
CA LEU A 155 1.45 10.69 -6.89
C LEU A 155 2.82 10.49 -7.57
N ALA A 156 3.64 11.54 -7.64
CA ALA A 156 5.03 11.44 -8.12
C ALA A 156 5.84 10.41 -7.30
N SER A 157 5.74 10.44 -5.96
CA SER A 157 6.39 9.44 -5.11
C SER A 157 5.89 8.00 -5.34
N TYR A 158 4.65 7.80 -5.79
CA TYR A 158 4.19 6.48 -6.23
C TYR A 158 4.67 6.14 -7.65
N GLY A 159 4.85 7.14 -8.51
CA GLY A 159 5.56 7.02 -9.77
C GLY A 159 6.99 6.52 -9.61
N ASP A 160 7.79 7.14 -8.74
CA ASP A 160 9.15 6.69 -8.43
C ASP A 160 9.20 5.23 -7.95
N LYS A 161 8.21 4.80 -7.15
CA LYS A 161 8.10 3.40 -6.71
C LYS A 161 7.78 2.46 -7.86
N THR A 162 6.96 2.92 -8.81
CA THR A 162 6.57 2.13 -9.99
C THR A 162 7.74 2.00 -10.95
N ASP A 163 8.47 3.10 -11.19
CA ASP A 163 9.66 3.13 -12.03
C ASP A 163 10.79 2.23 -11.48
N ALA A 164 10.90 2.12 -10.15
CA ALA A 164 11.84 1.21 -9.50
C ALA A 164 11.51 -0.29 -9.72
N VAL A 165 10.28 -0.61 -10.12
CA VAL A 165 9.91 -1.97 -10.58
C VAL A 165 10.25 -2.12 -12.05
N MET A 166 9.71 -1.23 -12.89
CA MET A 166 9.89 -1.24 -14.34
C MET A 166 9.44 0.08 -14.94
N ARG A 167 10.25 0.69 -15.82
CA ARG A 167 9.89 1.91 -16.57
C ARG A 167 10.06 1.70 -18.08
N PRO A 168 9.00 1.81 -18.90
CA PRO A 168 7.60 1.92 -18.50
C PRO A 168 7.06 0.59 -17.93
N LEU A 169 6.09 0.67 -17.02
CA LEU A 169 5.41 -0.53 -16.51
C LEU A 169 4.63 -1.22 -17.64
N ALA A 170 4.82 -2.53 -17.82
CA ALA A 170 4.25 -3.26 -18.95
C ALA A 170 2.73 -3.47 -18.83
N PHE A 171 2.24 -3.79 -17.63
CA PHE A 171 0.86 -4.19 -17.36
C PHE A 171 0.37 -3.61 -16.03
N VAL A 172 -0.94 -3.46 -15.87
CA VAL A 172 -1.57 -3.17 -14.58
C VAL A 172 -2.83 -4.03 -14.42
N PRO A 173 -3.08 -4.59 -13.23
CA PRO A 173 -2.28 -4.43 -12.02
C PRO A 173 -1.02 -5.31 -12.06
N THR A 174 0.13 -4.75 -11.67
CA THR A 174 1.35 -5.54 -11.42
C THR A 174 1.43 -5.92 -9.95
N VAL A 175 1.62 -7.21 -9.69
CA VAL A 175 1.66 -7.78 -8.34
C VAL A 175 3.07 -8.25 -8.01
N ILE A 176 3.61 -7.76 -6.89
CA ILE A 176 4.90 -8.18 -6.34
C ILE A 176 4.69 -8.96 -5.06
N ILE A 177 5.26 -10.15 -4.99
CA ILE A 177 5.22 -11.03 -3.82
C ILE A 177 6.60 -11.06 -3.17
N ASN A 178 6.62 -10.88 -1.85
CA ASN A 178 7.84 -10.89 -1.02
C ASN A 178 8.95 -9.97 -1.57
N GLU A 179 8.56 -8.78 -2.04
CA GLU A 179 9.45 -7.69 -2.46
C GLU A 179 10.32 -8.01 -3.69
N LYS A 180 10.02 -9.09 -4.42
CA LYS A 180 10.71 -9.47 -5.65
C LYS A 180 9.73 -9.47 -6.83
N TYR A 181 10.02 -8.67 -7.85
CA TYR A 181 9.30 -8.77 -9.12
C TYR A 181 9.75 -10.04 -9.86
N ASP A 182 8.77 -10.83 -10.29
CA ASP A 182 8.95 -12.06 -11.04
C ASP A 182 7.71 -12.23 -11.92
N LYS A 183 7.91 -12.28 -13.24
CA LYS A 183 6.82 -12.24 -14.24
C LYS A 183 5.90 -13.46 -14.14
N ASP A 184 6.45 -14.64 -13.86
CA ASP A 184 5.65 -15.85 -13.77
C ASP A 184 4.83 -15.85 -12.48
N VAL A 185 5.41 -15.36 -11.38
CA VAL A 185 4.69 -15.16 -10.11
C VAL A 185 3.61 -14.09 -10.25
N GLU A 186 3.89 -12.97 -10.92
CA GLU A 186 2.90 -11.93 -11.24
C GLU A 186 1.70 -12.52 -11.99
N THR A 187 1.96 -13.26 -13.07
CA THR A 187 0.94 -13.87 -13.92
C THR A 187 0.04 -14.80 -13.09
N GLN A 188 0.65 -15.70 -12.31
CA GLN A 188 -0.08 -16.61 -11.44
C GLN A 188 -0.86 -15.89 -10.34
N ALA A 189 -0.29 -14.82 -9.77
CA ALA A 189 -0.94 -14.05 -8.71
C ALA A 189 -2.12 -13.25 -9.24
N PHE A 190 -2.04 -12.73 -10.48
CA PHE A 190 -3.14 -12.07 -11.16
C PHE A 190 -4.33 -13.02 -11.40
N GLU A 191 -4.05 -14.26 -11.78
CA GLU A 191 -5.07 -15.30 -11.98
C GLU A 191 -5.66 -15.85 -10.67
N ASN A 192 -4.80 -16.15 -9.69
CA ASN A 192 -5.20 -16.73 -8.41
C ASN A 192 -4.25 -16.31 -7.28
N LEU A 193 -4.52 -15.15 -6.69
CA LEU A 193 -3.68 -14.59 -5.62
C LEU A 193 -3.63 -15.50 -4.39
N LYS A 194 -4.76 -16.10 -4.01
CA LYS A 194 -4.85 -16.99 -2.84
C LYS A 194 -3.88 -18.18 -2.98
N ALA A 195 -3.85 -18.83 -4.14
CA ALA A 195 -2.96 -19.96 -4.39
C ALA A 195 -1.49 -19.56 -4.25
N VAL A 196 -1.10 -18.40 -4.79
CA VAL A 196 0.28 -17.90 -4.66
C VAL A 196 0.63 -17.59 -3.21
N VAL A 197 -0.24 -16.88 -2.47
CA VAL A 197 -0.04 -16.58 -1.05
C VAL A 197 0.14 -17.86 -0.24
N CYS A 198 -0.72 -18.85 -0.46
CA CYS A 198 -0.65 -20.14 0.23
C CYS A 198 0.64 -20.90 -0.04
N ARG A 199 1.12 -20.87 -1.29
CA ARG A 199 2.36 -21.53 -1.69
C ARG A 199 3.61 -20.91 -1.05
N VAL A 200 3.64 -19.59 -0.88
CA VAL A 200 4.84 -18.87 -0.40
C VAL A 200 4.84 -18.59 1.10
N ALA A 201 3.72 -18.81 1.78
CA ALA A 201 3.61 -18.59 3.21
C ALA A 201 4.34 -19.69 4.01
N THR A 202 5.18 -19.27 4.96
CA THR A 202 5.98 -20.17 5.80
C THR A 202 5.89 -19.75 7.27
N PRO A 203 5.26 -20.56 8.16
CA PRO A 203 4.58 -21.82 7.87
C PRO A 203 3.31 -21.63 7.02
N GLN A 204 2.88 -22.69 6.31
CA GLN A 204 1.66 -22.65 5.52
C GLN A 204 0.44 -22.46 6.45
N PRO A 205 -0.43 -21.45 6.21
CA PRO A 205 -1.62 -21.23 7.01
C PRO A 205 -2.66 -22.33 6.87
N SER A 206 -3.43 -22.60 7.92
CA SER A 206 -4.53 -23.58 7.86
C SER A 206 -5.62 -23.25 6.83
N ILE A 207 -5.82 -21.96 6.53
CA ILE A 207 -6.76 -21.50 5.49
C ILE A 207 -6.35 -21.91 4.06
N CYS A 208 -5.13 -22.44 3.91
CA CYS A 208 -4.56 -22.95 2.67
C CYS A 208 -4.64 -24.47 2.53
N SER A 209 -5.21 -25.17 3.52
CA SER A 209 -5.43 -26.61 3.50
C SER A 209 -6.81 -26.97 2.96
#